data_AF-A0A6G6YPB5-F1
#
_entry.id   AF-A0A6G6YPB5-F1
#
_cell.length_a   1.000
_cell.length_b   1.000
_cell.length_c   1.000
_cell.angle_alpha   90.00
_cell.angle_beta   90.00
_cell.angle_gamma   90.00
#
_symmetry.space_group_name_H-M   'P 1'
#
loop_
_entity.id
_entity.type
_entity.pdbx_description
1 polymer ?
#
loop_
_entity_poly.entity_id
_entity_poly.type
_entity_poly.pdbx_seq_one_letter_code
_entity_poly.pdbx_strand_id
1 'polypeptide(L)' 'MQTFRISLSDGTRKFHTVIQAPDSASAHIKAAYFFDTSKWRILSVSLTTAAMAA' A
#
# COMPACT_ATOMS: atom_id res chain seq x y z
N MET A 1 -2.56 -15.41 -1.31
CA MET A 1 -2.26 -14.19 -0.52
C MET A 1 -0.95 -13.61 -0.99
N GLN A 2 -0.92 -12.33 -1.33
CA GLN A 2 0.22 -11.60 -1.87
C GLN A 2 0.54 -10.39 -1.01
N THR A 3 1.78 -9.93 -1.06
CA THR A 3 2.28 -8.81 -0.25
C THR A 3 2.34 -7.56 -1.13
N PHE A 4 1.75 -6.46 -0.69
CA PHE A 4 1.68 -5.20 -1.42
C PHE A 4 2.33 -4.07 -0.63
N ARG A 5 3.11 -3.23 -1.30
CA ARG A 5 3.70 -2.02 -0.74
C ARG A 5 2.74 -0.87 -1.03
N ILE A 6 2.34 -0.19 0.03
CA ILE A 6 1.52 1.02 -0.03
C ILE A 6 2.42 2.22 0.23
N SER A 7 2.36 3.22 -0.65
CA SER A 7 3.01 4.52 -0.44
C SER A 7 1.93 5.55 -0.15
N LEU A 8 2.09 6.27 0.96
CA LEU A 8 1.14 7.25 1.51
C LEU A 8 1.83 8.61 1.66
N SER A 9 1.04 9.68 1.58
CA SER A 9 1.51 11.05 1.84
C SER A 9 0.40 11.89 2.48
N ASP A 10 0.76 12.69 3.47
CA ASP A 10 -0.11 13.74 4.04
C ASP A 10 0.14 15.13 3.42
N GLY A 11 0.99 15.19 2.39
CA GLY A 11 1.45 16.44 1.76
C GLY A 11 2.76 16.99 2.32
N THR A 12 3.15 16.58 3.53
CA THR A 12 4.41 16.99 4.19
C THR A 12 5.35 15.82 4.43
N ARG A 13 4.80 14.64 4.71
CA ARG A 13 5.53 13.41 5.05
C ARG A 13 5.11 12.31 4.09
N LYS A 14 6.07 11.47 3.73
CA LYS A 14 5.83 10.24 2.98
C LYS A 14 6.05 9.05 3.90
N PHE A 15 5.13 8.10 3.83
CA PHE A 15 5.18 6.87 4.62
C PHE A 15 4.99 5.67 3.71
N HIS A 16 5.76 4.61 3.95
CA HIS A 16 5.65 3.35 3.21
C HIS A 16 5.30 2.25 4.18
N THR A 17 4.35 1.41 3.80
CA THR A 17 3.94 0.25 4.59
C THR A 17 3.63 -0.91 3.68
N VAL A 18 3.46 -2.09 4.27
CA VAL A 18 3.23 -3.33 3.56
C VAL A 18 1.97 -3.97 4.11
N ILE A 19 1.07 -4.40 3.22
CA ILE A 19 -0.15 -5.11 3.56
C ILE A 19 -0.24 -6.41 2.76
N GLN A 20 -0.92 -7.41 3.31
CA GLN A 20 -1.24 -8.63 2.57
C GLN A 20 -2.68 -8.59 2.05
N ALA A 21 -2.86 -8.95 0.78
CA ALA A 21 -4.15 -9.02 0.10
C ALA A 21 -4.11 -10.11 -1.00
N PRO A 22 -5.26 -10.67 -1.43
CA PRO A 22 -5.28 -11.68 -2.49
C PRO A 22 -4.86 -11.14 -3.86
N ASP A 23 -5.16 -9.88 -4.16
CA ASP A 23 -4.92 -9.20 -5.43
C ASP A 23 -4.78 -7.67 -5.25
N SER A 24 -4.45 -6.94 -6.33
CA SER A 24 -4.20 -5.49 -6.29
C SER A 24 -5.45 -4.67 -5.96
N ALA A 25 -6.64 -5.07 -6.45
CA ALA A 25 -7.87 -4.36 -6.16
C ALA A 25 -8.23 -4.50 -4.67
N SER A 26 -8.13 -5.72 -4.14
CA SER A 26 -8.28 -6.00 -2.71
C SER A 26 -7.25 -5.24 -1.86
N ALA A 27 -6.02 -5.08 -2.34
CA ALA A 27 -4.98 -4.29 -1.66
C ALA A 27 -5.35 -2.81 -1.62
N HIS A 28 -5.83 -2.25 -2.73
CA HIS A 28 -6.31 -0.86 -2.81
C HIS A 28 -7.48 -0.61 -1.84
N ILE A 29 -8.48 -1.49 -1.85
CA ILE A 29 -9.65 -1.41 -0.97
C ILE A 29 -9.20 -1.48 0.49
N LYS A 30 -8.37 -2.47 0.83
CA LYS A 30 -7.85 -2.63 2.19
C LYS A 30 -7.04 -1.41 2.64
N ALA A 31 -6.18 -0.86 1.79
CA ALA A 31 -5.45 0.35 2.13
C ALA A 31 -6.38 1.54 2.41
N ALA A 32 -7.43 1.73 1.60
CA ALA A 32 -8.41 2.81 1.82
C ALA A 32 -9.19 2.66 3.13
N TYR A 33 -9.45 1.44 3.59
CA TYR A 33 -10.11 1.19 4.89
C TYR A 33 -9.19 1.37 6.09
N PHE A 34 -7.91 0.99 5.97
CA PHE A 34 -6.97 1.03 7.10
C PHE A 34 -6.37 2.41 7.35
N PHE A 35 -6.25 3.25 6.31
CA PHE A 35 -5.66 4.57 6.44
C PHE A 35 -6.74 5.65 6.41
N ASP A 36 -6.70 6.54 7.41
CA ASP A 36 -7.55 7.73 7.47
C ASP A 36 -7.30 8.63 6.26
N THR A 37 -8.22 8.60 5.30
CA THR A 37 -8.12 9.33 4.03
C THR A 37 -8.26 10.84 4.19
N SER A 38 -8.70 11.33 5.35
CA SER A 38 -8.66 12.76 5.68
C SER A 38 -7.25 13.27 5.98
N LYS A 39 -6.32 12.36 6.33
CA LYS A 39 -4.93 12.68 6.68
C LYS A 39 -3.93 12.12 5.67
N TRP A 40 -4.21 10.95 5.11
CA TRP A 40 -3.26 10.23 4.27
C TRP A 40 -3.85 9.96 2.89
N ARG A 41 -3.17 10.46 1.86
CA ARG A 41 -3.47 10.13 0.47
C ARG A 41 -2.63 8.94 0.02
N ILE A 42 -3.29 7.90 -0.48
CA ILE A 42 -2.61 6.77 -1.14
C ILE A 42 -2.04 7.28 -2.46
N LEU A 43 -0.73 7.19 -2.62
CA LEU A 43 0.00 7.56 -3.83
C LEU A 43 0.16 6.37 -4.77
N SER A 44 0.48 5.20 -4.22
CA SER A 44 0.64 3.98 -4.99
C SER A 44 0.41 2.74 -4.14
N VAL A 45 -0.09 1.69 -4.80
CA VAL A 45 -0.14 0.33 -4.29
C VAL A 45 0.55 -0.54 -5.33
N SER A 46 1.65 -1.17 -4.97
CA SER A 46 2.39 -2.04 -5.87
C SER A 46 2.57 -3.40 -5.25
N LEU A 47 2.50 -4.45 -6.07
CA LEU A 47 2.85 -5.78 -5.63
C LEU A 47 4.30 -5.72 -5.14
N THR A 48 4.52 -6.10 -3.88
CA THR A 48 5.86 -6.37 -3.40
C THR A 48 6.23 -7.73 -3.94
N THR A 49 6.73 -7.76 -5.17
CA THR A 49 7.68 -8.79 -5.54
C THR A 49 8.87 -8.52 -4.62
N ALA A 50 8.96 -9.28 -3.52
CA ALA A 50 10.29 -9.52 -2.99
C ALA A 50 11.07 -9.98 -4.22
N ALA A 51 12.02 -9.15 -4.67
CA ALA A 51 12.91 -9.57 -5.73
C ALA A 51 13.45 -10.92 -5.24
N MET A 52 13.02 -12.01 -5.90
CA MET A 52 13.88 -13.17 -6.01
C MET A 52 15.06 -12.67 -6.83
N ALA A 53 15.96 -11.95 -6.15
CA ALA A 53 17.36 -11.96 -6.49
C ALA A 53 17.85 -13.34 -6.05
N ALA A 54 17.72 -14.29 -6.98
CA ALA A 54 18.47 -15.52 -7.03
C ALA A 54 18.58 -15.90 -8.51
#